data_AF-A0A6J4SF37-F1
#
_entry.id   AF-A0A6J4SF37-F1
#
_cell.length_a   1.000
_cell.length_b   1.000
_cell.length_c   1.000
_cell.angle_alpha   90.00
_cell.angle_beta   90.00
_cell.angle_gamma   90.00
#
_symmetry.space_group_name_H-M   'P 1'
#
loop_
_entity.id
_entity.type
_entity.pdbx_description
1 polymer ?
#
loop_
_entity_poly.entity_id
_entity_poly.type
_entity_poly.pdbx_seq_one_letter_code
_entity_poly.pdbx_strand_id
1 'polypeptide(L)'
;MSYLAQYVQRAPQLFGRRRKGHGAARVDERLMLNLPGFHGDAFVRVFVQDTSGHTNRRGTPEPRVRLRIGDCSNEISLWFEVDSPGDRANSLHKVDTLIGALHRFRDALAAEADLHATRSSRKEDRTCRT
;
A
#
# COMPACT_ATOMS: atom_id res chain seq x y z
N MET A 1 -25.59 1.96 5.25
CA MET A 1 -25.38 2.77 4.02
C MET A 1 -23.89 2.74 3.71
N SER A 2 -23.44 1.73 2.95
CA SER A 2 -22.01 1.49 2.67
C SER A 2 -21.61 2.18 1.37
N TYR A 3 -20.90 3.30 1.46
CA TYR A 3 -20.48 4.10 0.30
C TYR A 3 -19.03 3.84 -0.17
N LEU A 4 -18.37 2.76 0.29
CA LEU A 4 -16.95 2.51 0.02
C LEU A 4 -16.66 1.34 -0.93
N ALA A 5 -17.47 1.20 -1.99
CA ALA A 5 -17.21 0.21 -3.05
C ALA A 5 -16.87 0.83 -4.42
N GLN A 6 -16.66 2.16 -4.51
CA GLN A 6 -16.61 2.85 -5.81
C GLN A 6 -15.28 3.49 -6.19
N TYR A 7 -14.22 3.40 -5.36
CA TYR A 7 -12.91 4.01 -5.68
C TYR A 7 -11.79 3.00 -5.97
N VAL A 8 -12.12 1.77 -6.34
CA VAL A 8 -11.17 0.91 -7.06
C VAL A 8 -11.34 1.21 -8.54
N GLN A 9 -10.70 2.30 -9.00
CA GLN A 9 -10.42 2.41 -10.44
C GLN A 9 -9.42 1.31 -10.78
N ARG A 10 -9.95 0.17 -11.22
CA ARG A 10 -9.23 -0.91 -11.89
C ARG A 10 -8.65 -0.30 -13.16
N ALA A 11 -7.44 0.26 -13.08
CA ALA A 11 -6.72 0.71 -14.25
C ALA A 11 -6.52 -0.52 -15.16
N PRO A 12 -6.88 -0.44 -16.45
CA PRO A 12 -6.75 -1.56 -17.37
C PRO A 12 -5.27 -1.81 -17.63
N GLN A 13 -4.82 -2.97 -17.14
CA GLN A 13 -3.76 -3.82 -17.69
C GLN A 13 -2.88 -3.19 -18.79
N LEU A 14 -1.90 -2.37 -18.40
CA LEU A 14 -0.70 -2.21 -19.22
C LEU A 14 0.19 -3.42 -18.97
N PHE A 15 -0.11 -4.49 -19.69
CA PHE A 15 0.73 -5.68 -19.80
C PHE A 15 2.12 -5.29 -20.32
N GLY A 16 3.03 -5.03 -19.38
CA GLY A 16 4.46 -5.15 -19.63
C GLY A 16 4.73 -6.61 -20.02
N ARG A 17 5.04 -6.81 -21.31
CA ARG A 17 5.66 -8.00 -21.92
C ARG A 17 6.03 -9.08 -20.90
N ARG A 18 5.42 -10.27 -21.01
CA ARG A 18 5.91 -11.52 -20.40
C ARG A 18 7.42 -11.65 -20.66
N ARG A 19 8.25 -11.23 -19.70
CA ARG A 19 9.66 -11.60 -19.65
C ARG A 19 9.69 -13.08 -19.29
N LYS A 20 9.89 -13.93 -20.30
CA LYS A 20 10.31 -15.33 -20.12
C LYS A 20 11.47 -15.34 -19.11
N GLY A 21 11.23 -15.80 -17.89
CA GLY A 21 12.26 -15.93 -16.84
C GLY A 21 11.87 -15.46 -15.44
N HIS A 22 10.75 -14.75 -15.27
CA HIS A 22 10.22 -14.44 -13.94
C HIS A 22 8.93 -15.21 -13.73
N GLY A 23 8.85 -15.98 -12.64
CA GLY A 23 7.61 -16.67 -12.25
C GLY A 23 6.40 -15.75 -12.36
N ALA A 24 5.27 -16.28 -12.83
CA ALA A 24 4.02 -15.52 -12.86
C ALA A 24 3.78 -14.91 -11.48
N ALA A 25 3.38 -13.64 -11.39
CA ALA A 25 3.04 -13.04 -10.11
C ALA A 25 1.65 -13.52 -9.69
N ARG A 26 1.50 -13.93 -8.43
CA ARG A 26 0.18 -14.12 -7.82
C ARG A 26 -0.50 -12.76 -7.61
N VAL A 27 0.28 -11.76 -7.23
CA VAL A 27 -0.12 -10.34 -7.11
C VAL A 27 1.04 -9.47 -7.58
N ASP A 28 0.77 -8.50 -8.45
CA ASP A 28 1.69 -7.39 -8.78
C ASP A 28 0.86 -6.15 -9.07
N GLU A 29 0.64 -5.35 -8.04
CA GLU A 29 -0.17 -4.14 -8.11
C GLU A 29 0.68 -2.93 -7.73
N ARG A 30 0.52 -1.84 -8.50
CA ARG A 30 1.08 -0.53 -8.18
C ARG A 30 -0.07 0.47 -8.09
N LEU A 31 -0.31 0.97 -6.89
CA LEU A 31 -1.41 1.88 -6.56
C LEU A 31 -0.84 3.28 -6.31
N MET A 32 -1.41 4.30 -6.94
CA MET A 32 -1.05 5.69 -6.65
C MET A 32 -1.75 6.13 -5.37
N LEU A 33 -1.01 6.78 -4.47
CA LEU A 33 -1.52 7.28 -3.20
C LEU A 33 -2.20 8.65 -3.33
N ASN A 34 -1.76 9.45 -4.29
CA ASN A 34 -2.30 10.78 -4.50
C ASN A 34 -3.58 10.72 -5.36
N LEU A 35 -4.56 11.55 -4.98
CA LEU A 35 -5.76 11.76 -5.77
C LEU A 35 -5.42 12.48 -7.09
N PRO A 36 -6.21 12.30 -8.16
CA PRO A 36 -6.08 13.10 -9.37
C PRO A 36 -6.07 14.60 -9.05
N GLY A 37 -5.14 15.34 -9.65
CA GLY A 37 -4.96 16.77 -9.42
C GLY A 37 -3.95 17.12 -8.31
N PHE A 38 -3.48 16.14 -7.54
CA PHE A 38 -2.38 16.32 -6.59
C PHE A 38 -1.06 15.85 -7.21
N HIS A 39 -0.03 16.67 -7.09
CA HIS A 39 1.31 16.35 -7.61
C HIS A 39 2.09 15.46 -6.63
N GLY A 40 2.97 14.64 -7.20
CA GLY A 40 3.80 13.68 -6.46
C GLY A 40 3.48 12.26 -6.89
N ASP A 41 4.51 11.51 -7.26
CA ASP A 41 4.36 10.13 -7.72
C ASP A 41 4.32 9.13 -6.54
N ALA A 42 3.59 9.48 -5.48
CA ALA A 42 3.48 8.65 -4.29
C ALA A 42 2.73 7.35 -4.62
N PHE A 43 3.29 6.21 -4.26
CA PHE A 43 2.75 4.90 -4.61
C PHE A 43 2.95 3.84 -3.52
N VAL A 44 2.10 2.81 -3.59
CA VAL A 44 2.29 1.53 -2.92
C VAL A 44 2.38 0.44 -3.98
N ARG A 45 3.39 -0.43 -3.90
CA ARG A 45 3.49 -1.61 -4.75
C ARG A 45 3.46 -2.88 -3.91
N VAL A 46 2.54 -3.78 -4.24
CA VAL A 46 2.41 -5.10 -3.60
C VAL A 46 2.81 -6.16 -4.61
N PHE A 47 3.79 -6.98 -4.27
CA PHE A 47 4.27 -8.06 -5.12
C PHE A 47 4.35 -9.38 -4.36
N VAL A 48 3.70 -10.41 -4.89
CA VAL A 48 3.76 -11.80 -4.43
C VAL A 48 4.00 -12.69 -5.63
N GLN A 49 5.16 -13.35 -5.68
CA GLN A 49 5.47 -14.32 -6.72
C GLN A 49 4.58 -15.56 -6.61
N ASP A 50 4.09 -16.09 -7.73
CA ASP A 50 3.52 -17.43 -7.80
C ASP A 50 4.59 -18.46 -8.15
N THR A 51 4.82 -19.40 -7.24
CA THR A 51 5.76 -20.50 -7.41
C THR A 51 5.08 -21.81 -7.80
N SER A 52 3.74 -21.84 -7.98
CA SER A 52 2.96 -23.04 -8.29
C SER A 52 3.46 -23.83 -9.52
N GLY A 53 3.96 -23.14 -10.53
CA GLY A 53 4.51 -23.75 -11.75
C GLY A 53 6.03 -24.04 -11.71
N HIS A 54 6.71 -23.82 -10.59
CA HIS A 54 8.16 -24.02 -10.48
C HIS A 54 8.48 -25.44 -10.04
N THR A 55 8.82 -26.30 -10.99
CA THR A 55 9.39 -27.62 -10.73
C THR A 55 10.90 -27.45 -10.52
N ASN A 56 11.30 -27.16 -9.28
CA ASN A 56 12.71 -27.02 -8.98
C ASN A 56 13.33 -28.40 -8.71
N ARG A 57 14.38 -28.77 -9.44
CA ARG A 57 15.15 -30.02 -9.19
C ARG A 57 15.92 -29.99 -7.87
N ARG A 58 15.99 -28.83 -7.19
CA ARG A 58 16.85 -28.58 -6.02
C ARG A 58 16.09 -28.25 -4.72
N GLY A 59 14.75 -28.32 -4.69
CA GLY A 59 13.96 -28.10 -3.47
C GLY A 59 12.70 -27.23 -3.66
N THR A 60 12.01 -26.90 -2.57
CA THR A 60 10.84 -26.01 -2.62
C THR A 60 11.28 -24.60 -3.06
N PRO A 61 10.64 -23.99 -4.07
CA PRO A 61 10.97 -22.63 -4.49
C PRO A 61 10.59 -21.59 -3.44
N GLU A 62 11.54 -20.77 -3.02
CA GLU A 62 11.32 -19.60 -2.16
C GLU A 62 10.63 -18.47 -2.97
N PRO A 63 9.42 -18.04 -2.60
CA PRO A 63 8.71 -17.01 -3.33
C PRO A 63 9.21 -15.61 -2.94
N ARG A 64 9.38 -14.73 -3.93
CA ARG A 64 9.65 -13.31 -3.66
C ARG A 64 8.37 -12.60 -3.21
N VAL A 65 8.39 -12.07 -1.99
CA VAL A 65 7.29 -11.27 -1.42
C VAL A 65 7.80 -9.91 -0.99
N ARG A 66 7.21 -8.82 -1.51
CA ARG A 66 7.66 -7.45 -1.25
C ARG A 66 6.51 -6.47 -1.18
N LEU A 67 6.56 -5.59 -0.19
CA LEU A 67 5.74 -4.38 -0.11
C LEU A 67 6.67 -3.17 -0.29
N ARG A 68 6.32 -2.26 -1.20
CA ARG A 68 7.03 -1.00 -1.38
C ARG A 68 6.11 0.18 -1.19
N ILE A 69 6.62 1.21 -0.55
CA ILE A 69 5.97 2.51 -0.43
C ILE A 69 7.01 3.55 -0.82
N GLY A 70 6.65 4.47 -1.70
CA GLY A 70 7.60 5.50 -2.11
C GLY A 70 6.92 6.71 -2.71
N ASP A 71 7.72 7.73 -2.98
CA ASP A 71 7.36 8.97 -3.66
C ASP A 71 8.43 9.32 -4.72
N CYS A 72 8.50 10.59 -5.13
CA CYS A 72 9.47 11.05 -6.12
C CYS A 72 10.93 10.99 -5.64
N SER A 73 11.18 10.92 -4.33
CA SER A 73 12.50 11.06 -3.72
C SER A 73 12.89 9.89 -2.83
N ASN A 74 11.93 9.20 -2.23
CA ASN A 74 12.14 8.18 -1.21
C ASN A 74 11.41 6.87 -1.54
N GLU A 75 12.02 5.73 -1.22
CA GLU A 75 11.38 4.42 -1.29
C GLU A 75 11.75 3.61 -0.04
N ILE A 76 10.74 3.02 0.60
CA ILE A 76 10.91 1.97 1.61
C ILE A 76 10.44 0.63 1.04
N SER A 77 11.20 -0.43 1.34
CA SER A 77 10.87 -1.81 0.94
C SER A 77 10.82 -2.70 2.17
N LEU A 78 9.70 -3.38 2.37
CA LEU A 78 9.52 -4.40 3.40
C LEU A 78 9.56 -5.80 2.78
N TRP A 79 10.25 -6.69 3.47
CA TRP A 79 10.50 -8.06 3.07
C TRP A 79 9.69 -9.03 3.92
N PHE A 80 9.17 -10.07 3.27
CA PHE A 80 8.34 -11.10 3.88
C PHE A 80 8.85 -12.46 3.41
N GLU A 81 8.92 -13.38 4.35
CA GLU A 81 9.41 -14.74 4.17
C GLU A 81 8.30 -15.72 4.55
N VAL A 82 8.28 -16.87 3.89
CA VAL A 82 7.24 -17.90 4.09
C VAL A 82 7.81 -19.32 4.14
N ASP A 83 9.13 -19.45 4.20
CA ASP A 83 9.85 -20.72 4.11
C ASP A 83 9.59 -21.63 5.31
N SER A 84 9.44 -21.04 6.49
CA SER A 84 9.03 -21.76 7.70
C SER A 84 7.66 -21.31 8.22
N PRO A 85 7.00 -22.13 9.09
CA PRO A 85 5.81 -21.70 9.80
C PRO A 85 6.01 -20.42 10.62
N GLY A 86 7.20 -20.24 11.21
CA GLY A 86 7.55 -19.05 11.99
C GLY A 86 7.67 -17.81 11.13
N ASP A 87 8.36 -17.91 9.99
CA ASP A 87 8.52 -16.79 9.05
C ASP A 87 7.17 -16.37 8.48
N ARG A 88 6.34 -17.35 8.12
CA ARG A 88 4.97 -17.08 7.68
C ARG A 88 4.15 -16.37 8.76
N ALA A 89 4.19 -16.83 10.01
CA ALA A 89 3.47 -16.20 11.11
C ALA A 89 3.96 -14.76 11.37
N ASN A 90 5.27 -14.55 11.37
CA ASN A 90 5.89 -13.23 11.51
C ASN A 90 5.50 -12.29 10.35
N SER A 91 5.56 -12.78 9.12
CA SER A 91 5.16 -12.03 7.93
C SER A 91 3.70 -11.59 7.98
N LEU A 92 2.79 -12.49 8.37
CA LEU A 92 1.37 -12.15 8.56
C LEU A 92 1.18 -11.14 9.68
N HIS A 93 1.84 -11.34 10.82
CA HIS A 93 1.79 -10.40 11.94
C HIS A 93 2.29 -9.00 11.56
N LYS A 94 3.35 -8.88 10.74
CA LYS A 94 3.83 -7.60 10.20
C LYS A 94 2.73 -6.91 9.38
N VAL A 95 2.05 -7.64 8.51
CA VAL A 95 0.95 -7.10 7.68
C VAL A 95 -0.20 -6.62 8.57
N ASP A 96 -0.68 -7.45 9.50
CA ASP A 96 -1.77 -7.10 10.40
C ASP A 96 -1.43 -5.87 11.27
N THR A 97 -0.19 -5.80 11.75
CA THR A 97 0.31 -4.66 12.50
C THR A 97 0.29 -3.37 11.66
N LEU A 98 0.74 -3.44 10.40
CA LEU A 98 0.71 -2.29 9.49
C LEU A 98 -0.72 -1.84 9.20
N ILE A 99 -1.65 -2.76 8.93
CA ILE A 99 -3.07 -2.47 8.72
C ILE A 99 -3.64 -1.75 9.95
N GLY A 100 -3.42 -2.30 11.15
CA GLY A 100 -3.88 -1.69 12.39
C GLY A 100 -3.29 -0.30 12.65
N ALA A 101 -2.01 -0.10 12.35
CA ALA A 101 -1.35 1.20 12.47
C ALA A 101 -1.92 2.23 11.49
N LEU A 102 -2.14 1.85 10.23
CA LEU A 102 -2.70 2.73 9.20
C LEU A 102 -4.15 3.13 9.50
N HIS A 103 -4.96 2.22 10.02
CA HIS A 103 -6.32 2.56 10.47
C HIS A 103 -6.30 3.59 11.61
N ARG A 104 -5.48 3.37 12.65
CA ARG A 104 -5.35 4.35 13.74
C ARG A 104 -4.84 5.70 13.26
N PHE A 105 -3.86 5.69 12.35
CA PHE A 105 -3.33 6.92 11.76
C PHE A 105 -4.41 7.69 10.98
N ARG A 106 -5.21 6.98 10.17
CA ARG A 106 -6.34 7.58 9.45
C ARG A 106 -7.33 8.24 10.39
N ASP A 107 -7.75 7.54 11.44
CA ASP A 107 -8.76 8.05 12.37
C ASP A 107 -8.23 9.27 13.14
N ALA A 108 -6.97 9.24 13.57
CA ALA A 108 -6.32 10.37 14.21
C ALA A 108 -6.15 11.58 13.27
N LEU A 109 -5.79 11.34 12.00
CA LEU A 109 -5.66 12.38 10.98
C LEU A 109 -7.00 13.09 10.73
N ALA A 110 -8.10 12.32 10.65
CA ALA A 110 -9.44 12.88 10.49
C ALA A 110 -9.82 13.77 11.68
N ALA A 111 -9.58 13.30 12.91
CA ALA A 111 -9.86 14.07 14.11
C ALA A 111 -9.06 15.39 14.17
N GLU A 112 -7.78 15.37 13.80
CA GLU A 112 -6.97 16.60 13.75
C GLU A 112 -7.44 17.56 12.66
N ALA A 113 -7.87 17.06 11.50
CA ALA A 113 -8.40 17.89 10.42
C ALA A 113 -9.65 18.68 10.88
N ASP A 114 -10.56 18.05 11.63
CA ASP A 114 -11.74 18.72 12.20
C ASP A 114 -11.37 19.82 13.22
N LEU A 115 -10.38 19.54 14.08
CA LEU A 115 -9.85 20.52 15.02
C LEU A 115 -9.20 21.70 14.29
N HIS A 116 -8.43 21.42 13.25
CA HIS A 116 -7.79 22.45 12.43
C HIS A 116 -8.83 23.35 11.74
N ALA A 117 -9.88 22.78 11.17
CA ALA A 117 -10.97 23.54 10.57
C ALA A 117 -11.66 24.46 11.59
N THR A 118 -11.95 23.95 12.78
CA THR A 118 -12.56 24.72 13.88
C THR A 118 -11.66 25.87 14.34
N ARG A 119 -10.33 25.65 14.39
CA ARG A 119 -9.36 26.70 14.75
C ARG A 119 -9.25 27.77 13.67
N SER A 120 -9.35 27.37 12.40
CA SER A 120 -9.24 28.27 11.26
C SER A 120 -10.45 29.21 11.17
N SER A 121 -11.67 28.70 11.31
CA SER A 121 -12.89 29.53 11.31
C SER A 121 -12.93 30.53 12.46
N ARG A 122 -12.50 30.11 13.67
CA ARG A 122 -12.39 31.02 14.83
C ARG A 122 -11.39 32.15 14.63
N LYS A 123 -10.33 31.94 13.84
CA LYS A 123 -9.39 33.01 13.51
C LYS A 123 -10.03 34.00 12.56
N GLU A 124 -10.71 33.51 11.53
CA GLU A 124 -11.36 34.32 10.50
C GLU A 124 -12.45 35.24 11.11
N ASP A 125 -13.30 34.71 11.99
CA ASP A 125 -14.31 35.49 12.74
C ASP A 125 -13.71 36.58 13.64
N ARG A 126 -12.49 36.38 14.16
CA ARG A 126 -11.80 37.37 15.00
C ARG A 126 -11.20 38.50 14.15
N THR A 127 -10.70 38.19 12.96
CA THR A 127 -10.19 39.20 12.01
C THR A 127 -11.28 40.07 11.40
N CYS A 128 -12.50 39.56 11.19
CA CYS A 128 -13.61 40.39 10.69
C CYS A 128 -14.24 41.32 11.75
N ARG A 129 -13.92 41.13 13.04
CA ARG A 129 -14.43 41.96 14.14
C ARG A 129 -13.51 43.12 14.55
N THR A 130 -12.33 43.23 13.95
CA THR A 130 -11.38 44.34 14.11
C THR A 130 -11.39 45.20 12.86
#